data_AF-A0A1C3P0V6-F1
#
_entry.id   AF-A0A1C3P0V6-F1
#
_cell.length_a   1.000
_cell.length_b   1.000
_cell.length_c   1.000
_cell.angle_alpha   90.00
_cell.angle_beta   90.00
_cell.angle_gamma   90.00
#
_symmetry.space_group_name_H-M   'P 1'
#
loop_
_entity.id
_entity.type
_entity.pdbx_description
1 polymer ?
#
loop_
_entity_poly.entity_id
_entity_poly.type
_entity_poly.pdbx_seq_one_letter_code
_entity_poly.pdbx_strand_id
1 'polypeptide(L)'
;MLVKRLAEFRGYIDANTARIPNYGERRRCGEAVSSATAESAVNQVVSKRMVKKQQMRWSPRGAHLLLQVCTRILNGDLTADFAR
;
A
#
# COMPACT_ATOMS: atom_id res chain seq x y z
N MET A 1 -34.73 1.61 -3.59
CA MET A 1 -33.28 1.91 -3.77
C MET A 1 -32.35 0.88 -3.13
N LEU A 2 -32.52 0.52 -1.86
CA LEU A 2 -31.61 -0.40 -1.14
C LEU A 2 -31.53 -1.82 -1.74
N VAL A 3 -32.67 -2.41 -2.10
CA VAL A 3 -32.73 -3.77 -2.68
C VAL A 3 -31.94 -3.86 -3.99
N LYS A 4 -32.02 -2.83 -4.84
CA LYS A 4 -31.25 -2.74 -6.09
C LYS A 4 -29.74 -2.67 -5.82
N ARG A 5 -29.32 -1.88 -4.83
CA ARG A 5 -27.90 -1.79 -4.42
C ARG A 5 -27.36 -3.10 -3.85
N LEU A 6 -28.18 -3.82 -3.08
CA LEU A 6 -27.80 -5.13 -2.56
C LEU A 6 -27.69 -6.18 -3.67
N ALA A 7 -28.56 -6.13 -4.68
CA ALA A 7 -28.46 -7.01 -5.85
C ALA A 7 -27.20 -6.71 -6.69
N GLU A 8 -26.90 -5.42 -6.93
CA GLU A 8 -25.66 -4.99 -7.60
C GLU A 8 -24.42 -5.45 -6.81
N PHE A 9 -24.43 -5.29 -5.49
CA PHE A 9 -23.33 -5.71 -4.63
C PHE A 9 -23.13 -7.23 -4.64
N ARG A 10 -24.22 -8.01 -4.55
CA ARG A 10 -24.16 -9.47 -4.68
C ARG A 10 -23.52 -9.88 -6.01
N GLY A 11 -24.00 -9.31 -7.12
CA GLY A 11 -23.45 -9.59 -8.44
C GLY A 11 -21.96 -9.26 -8.56
N TYR A 12 -21.51 -8.17 -7.93
CA TYR A 12 -20.09 -7.83 -7.85
C TYR A 12 -19.29 -8.88 -7.07
N ILE A 13 -19.76 -9.32 -5.90
CA ILE A 13 -19.07 -10.35 -5.11
C ILE A 13 -18.98 -11.66 -5.89
N ASP A 14 -20.07 -12.10 -6.50
CA ASP A 14 -20.12 -13.36 -7.24
C ASP A 14 -19.15 -13.32 -8.44
N ALA A 15 -19.15 -12.21 -9.20
CA ALA A 15 -18.25 -12.02 -10.34
C ALA A 15 -16.76 -11.94 -9.97
N ASN A 16 -16.45 -11.54 -8.73
CA ASN A 16 -15.07 -11.33 -8.28
C ASN A 16 -14.61 -12.36 -7.23
N THR A 17 -15.40 -13.39 -6.92
CA THR A 17 -15.10 -14.35 -5.84
C THR A 17 -13.70 -14.97 -5.99
N ALA A 18 -13.29 -15.33 -7.20
CA ALA A 18 -11.95 -15.89 -7.46
C ALA A 18 -10.80 -14.89 -7.22
N ARG A 19 -11.08 -13.58 -7.18
CA ARG A 19 -10.10 -12.50 -6.96
C ARG A 19 -10.13 -11.96 -5.54
N ILE A 20 -11.18 -12.25 -4.76
CA ILE A 20 -11.33 -11.78 -3.38
C ILE A 20 -10.51 -12.70 -2.47
N PRO A 21 -9.44 -12.21 -1.81
CA PRO A 21 -8.66 -13.03 -0.89
C PRO A 21 -9.48 -13.47 0.33
N ASN A 22 -9.15 -14.63 0.89
CA ASN A 22 -9.71 -15.05 2.18
C ASN A 22 -9.12 -14.22 3.32
N TYR A 23 -9.69 -13.04 3.58
CA TYR A 23 -9.21 -12.13 4.63
C TYR A 23 -9.24 -12.75 6.04
N GLY A 24 -10.17 -13.70 6.28
CA GLY A 24 -10.25 -14.40 7.56
C GLY A 24 -9.06 -15.33 7.79
N GLU A 25 -8.64 -16.06 6.76
CA GLU A 25 -7.43 -16.87 6.78
C GLU A 25 -6.18 -16.02 6.91
N ARG A 26 -6.04 -14.97 6.10
CA ARG A 26 -4.91 -14.03 6.20
C ARG A 26 -4.73 -13.48 7.61
N ARG A 27 -5.83 -13.06 8.24
CA ARG A 27 -5.81 -12.59 9.63
C ARG A 27 -5.34 -13.66 10.61
N ARG A 28 -5.77 -14.91 10.46
CA ARG A 28 -5.33 -16.03 11.32
C ARG A 28 -3.86 -16.40 11.11
N CYS A 29 -3.36 -16.26 9.88
CA CYS A 29 -1.96 -16.50 9.53
C CYS A 29 -1.04 -15.30 9.81
N GLY A 30 -1.57 -14.16 10.29
CA GLY A 30 -0.79 -12.94 10.52
C GLY A 30 -0.35 -12.23 9.23
N GLU A 31 -0.97 -12.55 8.09
CA GLU A 31 -0.67 -11.94 6.80
C GLU A 31 -1.31 -10.55 6.67
N ALA A 32 -0.74 -9.73 5.79
CA ALA A 32 -1.31 -8.42 5.47
C ALA A 32 -2.72 -8.57 4.88
N VAL A 33 -3.71 -8.05 5.61
CA VAL A 33 -5.13 -8.05 5.23
C VAL A 33 -5.41 -6.97 4.17
N SER A 34 -4.68 -5.86 4.19
CA SER A 34 -4.87 -4.75 3.24
C SER A 34 -3.59 -3.94 3.05
N SER A 35 -3.42 -3.34 1.87
CA SER A 35 -2.41 -2.32 1.58
C SER A 35 -2.76 -0.94 2.13
N ALA A 36 -3.96 -0.73 2.69
CA ALA A 36 -4.47 0.57 3.10
C ALA A 36 -3.54 1.33 4.06
N THR A 37 -2.87 0.63 5.00
CA THR A 37 -1.90 1.25 5.90
C THR A 37 -0.67 1.78 5.14
N ALA A 38 -0.14 0.99 4.20
CA ALA A 38 0.98 1.40 3.36
C ALA A 38 0.57 2.55 2.42
N GLU A 39 -0.60 2.47 1.81
CA GLU A 39 -1.18 3.53 0.97
C GLU A 39 -1.35 4.84 1.74
N SER A 40 -1.85 4.76 2.98
CA SER A 40 -2.00 5.93 3.86
C SER A 40 -0.65 6.55 4.22
N ALA A 41 0.35 5.72 4.55
CA ALA A 41 1.71 6.19 4.81
C ALA A 41 2.33 6.88 3.58
N VAL A 42 2.16 6.30 2.38
CA VAL A 42 2.58 6.92 1.11
C VAL A 42 1.87 8.26 0.92
N ASN A 43 0.55 8.32 1.14
CA ASN A 43 -0.22 9.54 0.96
C ASN A 43 0.22 10.65 1.92
N GLN A 44 0.57 10.31 3.17
CA GLN A 44 1.15 11.25 4.14
C GLN A 44 2.52 11.77 3.67
N VAL A 45 3.40 10.89 3.19
CA VAL A 45 4.72 11.29 2.67
C VAL A 45 4.59 12.22 1.46
N VAL A 46 3.72 11.86 0.50
CA VAL A 46 3.45 12.67 -0.70
C VAL A 46 2.85 14.02 -0.29
N SER A 47 1.84 14.03 0.57
CA SER A 47 1.22 15.28 1.02
C SER A 47 2.22 16.20 1.72
N LYS A 48 3.05 15.65 2.63
CA LYS A 48 4.05 16.43 3.36
C LYS A 48 5.16 17.00 2.45
N ARG A 49 5.51 16.30 1.37
CA ARG A 49 6.69 16.62 0.54
C ARG A 49 6.37 17.24 -0.82
N MET A 50 5.12 17.12 -1.30
CA MET A 50 4.72 17.50 -2.65
C MET A 50 3.53 18.45 -2.68
N VAL A 51 2.74 18.56 -1.61
CA VAL A 51 1.61 19.49 -1.54
C VAL A 51 2.02 20.76 -0.79
N LYS A 52 1.86 21.90 -1.49
CA LYS A 52 2.20 23.31 -1.14
C LYS A 52 3.70 23.68 -1.14
N LYS A 53 3.99 24.79 -1.83
CA LYS A 53 5.21 25.64 -1.90
C LYS A 53 6.61 24.99 -2.02
N GLN A 54 6.78 23.69 -1.83
CA GLN A 54 8.00 22.94 -2.14
C GLN A 54 7.64 21.73 -3.00
N GLN A 55 7.51 21.94 -4.31
CA GLN A 55 7.37 20.82 -5.24
C GLN A 55 8.76 20.24 -5.49
N MET A 56 9.17 19.24 -4.73
CA MET A 56 10.42 18.54 -5.02
C MET A 56 10.30 17.78 -6.35
N ARG A 57 11.19 18.06 -7.30
CA ARG A 57 11.30 17.32 -8.57
C ARG A 57 12.11 16.06 -8.34
N TRP A 58 11.43 14.95 -8.06
CA TRP A 58 12.06 13.64 -8.07
C TRP A 58 11.99 13.06 -9.47
N SER A 59 13.10 12.52 -9.97
CA SER A 59 13.01 11.59 -11.10
C SER A 59 12.37 10.28 -10.62
N PRO A 60 11.63 9.55 -11.47
CA PRO A 60 11.06 8.25 -11.11
C PRO A 60 12.10 7.29 -10.50
N ARG A 61 13.33 7.32 -11.03
CA ARG A 61 14.46 6.55 -10.50
C ARG A 61 14.86 6.99 -9.09
N GLY A 62 14.94 8.30 -8.83
CA GLY A 62 15.27 8.82 -7.50
C GLY A 62 14.22 8.45 -6.46
N ALA A 63 12.94 8.53 -6.80
CA ALA A 63 11.85 8.13 -5.90
C ALA A 63 11.90 6.63 -5.59
N HIS A 64 12.17 5.80 -6.61
CA HIS A 64 12.32 4.35 -6.43
C HIS A 64 13.47 4.00 -5.50
N LEU A 65 14.65 4.60 -5.68
CA LEU A 65 15.81 4.38 -4.82
C LEU A 65 15.56 4.85 -3.38
N LEU A 66 14.89 5.99 -3.20
CA LEU A 66 14.53 6.47 -1.85
C LEU A 66 13.63 5.47 -1.12
N LEU A 67 12.61 4.93 -1.81
CA LEU A 67 11.73 3.92 -1.24
C LEU A 67 12.51 2.66 -0.82
N GLN A 68 13.44 2.19 -1.63
CA GLN A 68 14.30 1.05 -1.28
C GLN A 68 15.11 1.32 -0.01
N VAL A 69 15.73 2.50 0.11
CA VAL A 69 16.50 2.89 1.30
C VAL A 69 15.58 2.99 2.53
N CYS A 70 14.43 3.66 2.42
CA CYS A 70 13.49 3.77 3.53
C CYS A 70 12.99 2.40 4.01
N THR A 71 12.67 1.48 3.10
CA THR A 71 12.26 0.12 3.45
C THR A 71 13.37 -0.64 4.17
N ARG A 72 14.61 -0.56 3.68
CA ARG A 72 15.77 -1.20 4.34
C ARG A 72 16.05 -0.63 5.73
N ILE A 73 15.88 0.68 5.93
CA ILE A 73 15.98 1.30 7.26
C ILE A 73 14.93 0.71 8.19
N LEU A 74 13.67 0.64 7.74
CA LEU A 74 12.56 0.11 8.55
C LEU A 74 12.74 -1.37 8.89
N ASN A 75 13.32 -2.15 7.98
CA ASN A 75 13.63 -3.55 8.23
C ASN A 75 14.90 -3.77 9.08
N GLY A 76 15.72 -2.74 9.29
CA GLY A 76 17.02 -2.87 9.95
C GLY A 76 18.14 -3.46 9.07
N ASP A 77 17.88 -3.63 7.77
CA ASP A 77 18.82 -4.26 6.82
C ASP A 77 19.87 -3.29 6.28
N LEU A 78 19.66 -1.98 6.43
CA LEU A 78 20.49 -0.97 5.77
C LEU A 78 21.98 -1.08 6.14
N THR A 79 22.30 -1.36 7.40
CA THR A 79 23.68 -1.48 7.88
C THR A 79 24.42 -2.66 7.26
N ALA A 80 23.73 -3.77 6.98
CA ALA A 80 24.33 -4.95 6.34
C ALA A 80 24.74 -4.67 4.89
N ASP A 81 23.99 -3.83 4.17
CA ASP A 81 24.33 -3.46 2.78
C ASP A 81 25.58 -2.57 2.69
N PHE A 82 25.86 -1.77 3.70
CA PHE A 82 27.07 -0.92 3.77
C PHE A 82 28.30 -1.63 4.34
N ALA A 83 28.13 -2.83 4.88
CA ALA A 83 29.21 -3.64 5.45
C ALA A 83 29.87 -4.58 4.42
N ARG A 84 29.52 -4.47 3.14
CA ARG A 84 30.02 -5.29 2.02
C ARG A 84 30.91 -4.45 1.10
#